data_AF-A0A6N6VY65-F1
#
_entry.id   AF-A0A6N6VY65-F1
#
_cell.length_a   1.000
_cell.length_b   1.000
_cell.length_c   1.000
_cell.angle_alpha   90.00
_cell.angle_beta   90.00
_cell.angle_gamma   90.00
#
_symmetry.space_group_name_H-M   'P 1'
#
loop_
_entity.id
_entity.type
_entity.pdbx_description
1 polymer ?
#
loop_
_entity_poly.entity_id
_entity_poly.type
_entity_poly.pdbx_seq_one_letter_code
_entity_poly.pdbx_strand_id
1 'polypeptide(L)'
;MNIAAIIYGLIGVLVLSGMVAKSDAMKAFMVHWVAGVLIWAHTVTPIGALIGASIGHTLPSAAITVKFFMSFLCYSVVVLGVVESVVFFPRSRRFQALTSRAQAFGLILLITGLVVQLNAALQNFND
;
A
#
# COMPACT_ATOMS: atom_id res chain seq x y z
N MET A 1 -17.09 -1.38 -8.19
CA MET A 1 -16.41 -0.17 -7.67
C MET A 1 -15.42 -0.59 -6.58
N ASN A 2 -14.13 -0.30 -6.71
CA ASN A 2 -13.09 -0.84 -5.81
C ASN A 2 -12.81 0.12 -4.63
N ILE A 3 -13.38 -0.19 -3.45
CA ILE A 3 -13.31 0.64 -2.24
C ILE A 3 -11.86 0.84 -1.77
N ALA A 4 -11.01 -0.19 -1.83
CA ALA A 4 -9.62 -0.10 -1.41
C ALA A 4 -8.86 0.94 -2.26
N ALA A 5 -9.11 0.96 -3.57
CA ALA A 5 -8.47 1.89 -4.48
C ALA A 5 -8.87 3.35 -4.23
N ILE A 6 -10.13 3.58 -3.85
CA ILE A 6 -10.62 4.91 -3.43
C ILE A 6 -9.94 5.35 -2.14
N ILE A 7 -9.83 4.46 -1.15
CA ILE A 7 -9.14 4.77 0.12
C ILE A 7 -7.69 5.15 -0.14
N TYR A 8 -6.97 4.38 -0.95
CA TYR A 8 -5.60 4.69 -1.35
C TYR A 8 -5.48 6.06 -2.04
N GLY A 9 -6.36 6.35 -2.99
CA GLY A 9 -6.40 7.63 -3.69
C GLY A 9 -6.68 8.81 -2.75
N LEU A 10 -7.67 8.68 -1.86
CA LEU A 10 -8.04 9.72 -0.90
C LEU A 10 -6.90 10.01 0.10
N ILE A 11 -6.25 8.97 0.63
CA ILE A 11 -5.10 9.16 1.52
C ILE A 11 -3.94 9.80 0.75
N GLY A 12 -3.68 9.39 -0.50
CA GLY A 12 -2.67 10.01 -1.34
C GLY A 12 -2.92 11.51 -1.58
N VAL A 13 -4.15 11.87 -1.94
CA VAL A 13 -4.57 13.28 -2.11
C VAL A 13 -4.46 14.06 -0.81
N LEU A 14 -4.85 13.47 0.32
CA LEU A 14 -4.74 14.09 1.63
C LEU A 14 -3.28 14.35 2.02
N VAL A 15 -2.39 13.37 1.81
CA VAL A 15 -0.95 13.50 2.09
C VAL A 15 -0.30 14.58 1.21
N LEU A 16 -0.73 14.72 -0.04
CA LEU A 16 -0.26 15.76 -0.94
C LEU A 16 -0.96 17.11 -0.75
N SER A 17 -2.02 17.18 0.06
CA SER A 17 -2.80 18.40 0.25
C SER A 17 -1.98 19.49 0.93
N GLY A 18 -2.35 20.75 0.68
CA GLY A 18 -1.72 21.92 1.29
C GLY A 18 -1.74 21.91 2.82
N MET A 19 -2.71 21.22 3.44
CA MET A 19 -2.81 21.10 4.90
C MET A 19 -1.68 20.24 5.49
N VAL A 20 -1.38 19.09 4.87
CA VAL A 20 -0.26 18.24 5.28
C VAL A 20 1.07 18.86 4.83
N ALA A 21 1.12 19.46 3.64
CA ALA A 21 2.34 20.05 3.09
C ALA A 21 2.87 21.24 3.92
N LYS A 22 2.02 21.94 4.67
CA LYS A 22 2.41 23.09 5.50
C LYS A 22 2.72 22.76 6.96
N SER A 23 2.36 21.56 7.45
CA SER A 23 2.56 21.17 8.85
C SER A 23 3.60 20.05 8.97
N ASP A 24 4.73 20.35 9.59
CA ASP A 24 5.79 19.35 9.77
C ASP A 24 5.39 18.23 10.73
N ALA A 25 4.56 18.52 11.74
CA ALA A 25 3.98 17.50 12.62
C ALA A 25 3.09 16.52 11.83
N MET A 26 2.30 17.02 10.88
CA MET A 26 1.43 16.18 10.07
C MET A 26 2.24 15.36 9.05
N LYS A 27 3.27 15.93 8.43
CA LYS A 27 4.20 15.16 7.58
C LYS A 27 4.88 14.03 8.36
N ALA A 28 5.34 14.33 9.58
CA ALA A 28 5.97 13.34 10.44
C ALA A 28 4.99 12.22 10.81
N PHE A 29 3.74 12.56 11.16
CA PHE A 29 2.70 11.57 11.41
C PHE A 29 2.43 10.70 10.17
N MET A 30 2.28 11.28 8.99
CA MET A 30 2.04 10.51 7.75
C MET A 30 3.19 9.56 7.44
N VAL A 31 4.43 10.04 7.56
CA VAL A 31 5.63 9.28 7.17
C VAL A 31 6.02 8.22 8.20
N HIS A 32 5.84 8.46 9.51
CA HIS A 32 6.28 7.53 10.55
C HIS A 32 5.16 6.64 11.08
N TRP A 33 3.91 7.13 11.13
CA TRP A 33 2.78 6.36 11.62
C TRP A 33 1.98 5.74 10.48
N VAL A 34 1.48 6.55 9.55
CA VAL A 34 0.59 6.04 8.49
C VAL A 34 1.33 5.09 7.55
N ALA A 35 2.55 5.46 7.11
CA ALA A 35 3.36 4.54 6.32
C ALA A 35 3.75 3.27 7.10
N GLY A 36 4.00 3.38 8.41
CA GLY A 36 4.33 2.23 9.27
C GLY A 36 3.16 1.25 9.41
N VAL A 37 1.95 1.77 9.62
CA VAL A 37 0.72 0.97 9.64
C VAL A 37 0.46 0.33 8.29
N LEU A 38 0.69 1.06 7.18
CA LEU A 38 0.58 0.52 5.84
C LEU A 38 1.53 -0.66 5.64
N ILE A 39 2.78 -0.51 6.08
CA ILE A 39 3.81 -1.56 6.00
C ILE A 39 3.38 -2.80 6.77
N TRP A 40 2.93 -2.61 8.01
CA TRP A 40 2.46 -3.68 8.87
C TRP A 40 1.27 -4.41 8.25
N ALA A 41 0.26 -3.68 7.77
CA ALA A 41 -0.95 -4.27 7.19
C ALA A 41 -0.66 -5.11 5.94
N HIS A 42 0.24 -4.64 5.07
CA HIS A 42 0.64 -5.35 3.83
C HIS A 42 1.57 -6.53 4.09
N THR A 43 2.11 -6.65 5.30
CA THR A 43 2.93 -7.79 5.71
C THR A 43 2.07 -8.83 6.41
N VAL A 44 1.31 -8.43 7.43
CA VAL A 44 0.55 -9.34 8.29
C VAL A 44 -0.64 -9.97 7.56
N THR A 45 -1.37 -9.19 6.75
CA THR A 45 -2.58 -9.68 6.07
C THR A 45 -2.29 -10.85 5.13
N PRO A 46 -1.34 -10.76 4.17
CA PRO A 46 -1.05 -11.89 3.29
C PRO A 46 -0.47 -13.09 4.05
N ILE A 47 0.44 -12.86 5.00
CA ILE A 47 1.04 -13.95 5.78
C ILE A 47 -0.03 -14.69 6.59
N GLY A 48 -0.88 -13.97 7.32
CA GLY A 48 -1.96 -14.57 8.10
C GLY A 48 -2.94 -15.36 7.24
N ALA A 49 -3.29 -14.84 6.06
CA ALA A 49 -4.16 -15.53 5.12
C ALA A 49 -3.53 -16.81 4.54
N LEU A 50 -2.23 -16.79 4.25
CA LEU A 50 -1.50 -17.98 3.78
C LEU A 50 -1.39 -19.06 4.86
N ILE A 51 -1.13 -18.67 6.12
CA ILE A 51 -1.16 -19.58 7.26
C ILE A 51 -2.56 -20.19 7.41
N GLY A 52 -3.61 -19.36 7.39
CA GLY A 52 -5.00 -19.84 7.46
C GLY A 52 -5.35 -20.81 6.34
N ALA A 53 -4.92 -20.54 5.11
CA ALA A 53 -5.14 -21.41 3.97
C ALA A 53 -4.35 -22.74 4.06
N SER A 54 -3.16 -22.73 4.68
CA SER A 54 -2.40 -23.96 4.92
C SER A 54 -3.07 -24.88 5.96
N ILE A 55 -3.67 -24.31 7.00
CA ILE A 55 -4.43 -25.05 8.01
C ILE A 55 -5.73 -25.59 7.40
N GLY A 56 -6.45 -24.74 6.66
CA GLY A 56 -7.70 -25.08 5.98
C GLY A 56 -7.54 -25.73 4.61
N HIS A 57 -6.42 -26.39 4.31
CA HIS A 57 -6.07 -26.88 2.95
C HIS A 57 -7.09 -27.86 2.35
N THR A 58 -7.94 -28.48 3.16
CA THR A 58 -9.01 -29.38 2.73
C THR A 58 -10.27 -28.65 2.25
N LEU A 59 -10.35 -27.33 2.46
CA LEU A 59 -11.47 -26.52 2.01
C LEU A 59 -11.33 -26.19 0.51
N PRO A 60 -12.41 -26.30 -0.30
CA PRO A 60 -12.38 -25.97 -1.73
C PRO A 60 -11.90 -24.54 -2.02
N SER A 61 -12.15 -23.61 -1.09
CA SER A 61 -11.72 -22.22 -1.17
C SER A 61 -10.23 -22.02 -0.95
N ALA A 62 -9.52 -22.95 -0.31
CA ALA A 62 -8.12 -22.80 0.08
C ALA A 62 -7.20 -22.58 -1.13
N ALA A 63 -7.42 -23.29 -2.25
CA ALA A 63 -6.62 -23.12 -3.46
C ALA A 63 -6.77 -21.72 -4.08
N ILE A 64 -7.98 -21.16 -4.05
CA ILE A 64 -8.27 -19.81 -4.56
C ILE A 64 -7.63 -18.78 -3.63
N THR A 65 -7.80 -18.96 -2.32
CA THR A 65 -7.19 -18.12 -1.28
C THR A 65 -5.67 -18.09 -1.42
N VAL A 66 -4.98 -19.23 -1.56
CA VAL A 66 -3.52 -19.28 -1.72
C VAL A 66 -3.07 -18.52 -2.97
N LYS A 67 -3.71 -18.73 -4.13
CA LYS A 67 -3.33 -18.04 -5.38
C LYS A 67 -3.46 -16.53 -5.26
N PHE A 68 -4.58 -16.06 -4.68
CA PHE A 68 -4.82 -14.64 -4.47
C PHE A 68 -3.79 -14.04 -3.50
N PHE A 69 -3.63 -14.65 -2.32
CA PHE A 69 -2.75 -14.11 -1.28
C PHE A 69 -1.26 -14.24 -1.60
N MET A 70 -0.83 -15.22 -2.39
CA MET A 70 0.53 -15.26 -2.92
C MET A 70 0.77 -14.14 -3.93
N SER A 71 -0.18 -13.88 -4.83
CA SER A 71 -0.11 -12.76 -5.77
C SER A 71 -0.10 -11.42 -5.02
N PHE A 72 -0.94 -11.28 -4.00
CA PHE A 72 -0.99 -10.11 -3.14
C PHE A 72 0.28 -9.94 -2.30
N LEU A 73 0.88 -11.03 -1.82
CA LEU A 73 2.17 -10.99 -1.12
C LEU A 73 3.28 -10.50 -2.04
N CYS A 74 3.37 -11.03 -3.26
CA CYS A 74 4.38 -10.60 -4.24
C CYS A 74 4.24 -9.11 -4.57
N TYR A 75 3.01 -8.66 -4.86
CA TYR A 75 2.70 -7.24 -5.03
C TYR A 75 3.11 -6.42 -3.80
N SER A 76 2.74 -6.89 -2.61
CA SER A 76 3.03 -6.21 -1.35
C SER A 76 4.54 -6.09 -1.13
N VAL A 77 5.35 -7.12 -1.39
CA VAL A 77 6.81 -7.05 -1.27
C VAL A 77 7.40 -5.93 -2.13
N VAL A 78 6.92 -5.77 -3.36
CA VAL A 78 7.40 -4.71 -4.26
C VAL A 78 7.04 -3.33 -3.70
N VAL A 79 5.77 -3.11 -3.35
CA VAL A 79 5.30 -1.82 -2.82
C VAL A 79 5.96 -1.50 -1.48
N LEU A 80 6.06 -2.48 -0.60
CA LEU A 80 6.71 -2.38 0.70
C LEU A 80 8.19 -2.03 0.56
N GLY A 81 8.92 -2.70 -0.35
CA GLY A 81 10.33 -2.39 -0.58
C GLY A 81 10.53 -0.93 -1.03
N VAL A 82 9.64 -0.40 -1.85
CA VAL A 82 9.67 1.01 -2.26
C VAL A 82 9.31 1.94 -1.10
N VAL A 83 8.20 1.69 -0.39
CA VAL A 83 7.77 2.52 0.75
C VAL A 83 8.82 2.50 1.87
N GLU A 84 9.39 1.35 2.18
CA GLU A 84 10.46 1.22 3.17
C GLU A 84 11.70 2.02 2.76
N SER A 85 12.20 1.81 1.53
CA SER A 85 13.46 2.42 1.08
C SER A 85 13.39 3.92 0.75
N VAL A 86 12.19 4.45 0.53
CA VAL A 86 11.94 5.86 0.15
C VAL A 86 11.30 6.65 1.29
N VAL A 87 10.42 6.02 2.07
CA VAL A 87 9.60 6.71 3.07
C VAL A 87 10.05 6.35 4.49
N PHE A 88 10.16 5.07 4.85
CA PHE A 88 10.39 4.69 6.26
C PHE A 88 11.87 4.78 6.66
N PHE A 89 12.74 4.12 5.89
CA PHE A 89 14.20 4.09 6.05
C PHE A 89 14.87 4.57 4.74
N PRO A 90 14.88 5.89 4.49
CA PRO A 90 15.34 6.45 3.23
C PRO A 90 16.83 6.14 2.98
N ARG A 91 17.11 5.30 1.97
CA ARG A 91 18.49 4.94 1.61
C ARG A 91 19.21 6.02 0.81
N SER A 92 18.45 6.86 0.09
CA SER A 92 18.98 7.96 -0.71
C SER A 92 18.91 9.29 0.03
N ARG A 93 19.95 10.13 -0.12
CA ARG A 93 20.02 11.48 0.47
C ARG A 93 18.86 12.37 0.04
N ARG A 94 18.30 12.15 -1.16
CA ARG A 94 17.13 12.89 -1.68
C ARG A 94 15.89 12.74 -0.80
N PHE A 95 15.76 11.61 -0.11
CA PHE A 95 14.60 11.30 0.73
C PHE A 95 14.92 11.41 2.23
N GLN A 96 16.04 12.00 2.61
CA GLN A 96 16.31 12.29 4.03
C GLN A 96 15.42 13.43 4.54
N ALA A 97 15.08 14.38 3.67
CA ALA A 97 14.19 15.48 4.00
C ALA A 97 12.74 14.99 4.19
N LEU A 98 12.12 15.39 5.31
CA LEU A 98 10.76 15.00 5.66
C LEU A 98 9.73 15.38 4.59
N THR A 99 9.87 16.57 4.00
CA THR A 99 8.99 17.03 2.91
C THR A 99 9.06 16.11 1.69
N SER A 100 10.27 15.70 1.30
CA SER A 100 10.46 14.80 0.16
C SER A 100 9.91 13.39 0.43
N ARG A 101 10.02 12.90 1.67
CA ARG A 101 9.40 11.62 2.10
C ARG A 101 7.88 11.69 2.03
N ALA A 102 7.29 12.76 2.55
CA ALA A 102 5.84 12.94 2.56
C ALA A 102 5.27 13.04 1.14
N GLN A 103 5.94 13.79 0.25
CA GLN A 103 5.56 13.88 -1.16
C GLN A 103 5.68 12.55 -1.88
N ALA A 104 6.79 11.82 -1.68
CA ALA A 104 6.98 10.50 -2.26
C ALA A 104 5.93 9.51 -1.76
N PHE A 105 5.62 9.54 -0.45
CA PHE A 105 4.57 8.70 0.13
C PHE A 105 3.20 8.98 -0.48
N GLY A 106 2.81 10.25 -0.59
CA GLY A 106 1.56 10.65 -1.22
C GLY A 106 1.47 10.21 -2.68
N LEU A 107 2.58 10.33 -3.44
CA LEU A 107 2.66 9.89 -4.83
C LEU A 107 2.52 8.36 -4.97
N ILE A 108 3.19 7.60 -4.10
CA ILE A 108 3.09 6.13 -4.08
C ILE A 108 1.64 5.69 -3.84
N LEU A 109 0.95 6.31 -2.88
CA LEU A 109 -0.45 6.00 -2.58
C LEU A 109 -1.38 6.31 -3.76
N LEU A 110 -1.15 7.44 -4.44
CA LEU A 110 -1.92 7.85 -5.62
C LEU A 110 -1.73 6.90 -6.80
N ILE A 111 -0.48 6.57 -7.15
CA ILE A 111 -0.17 5.63 -8.23
C ILE A 111 -0.77 4.26 -7.91
N THR A 112 -0.62 3.79 -6.67
CA THR A 112 -1.21 2.53 -6.20
C THR A 112 -2.73 2.53 -6.38
N GLY A 113 -3.42 3.57 -5.92
CA GLY A 113 -4.87 3.72 -6.09
C GLY A 113 -5.30 3.71 -7.55
N LEU A 114 -4.58 4.43 -8.43
CA LEU A 114 -4.86 4.49 -9.86
C LEU A 114 -4.67 3.15 -10.56
N VAL A 115 -3.57 2.44 -10.29
CA VAL A 115 -3.30 1.12 -10.88
C VAL A 115 -4.38 0.12 -10.48
N VAL A 116 -4.80 0.11 -9.22
CA VAL A 116 -5.86 -0.78 -8.74
C VAL A 116 -7.22 -0.44 -9.37
N GLN A 117 -7.54 0.85 -9.56
CA GLN A 117 -8.74 1.26 -10.29
C GLN A 117 -8.70 0.84 -11.76
N LEU A 118 -7.56 1.03 -12.43
CA LEU A 118 -7.39 0.64 -13.82
C LEU A 118 -7.55 -0.87 -14.00
N ASN A 119 -6.94 -1.68 -13.13
CA ASN A 119 -7.11 -3.14 -13.16
C ASN A 119 -8.57 -3.55 -12.93
N ALA A 120 -9.26 -2.93 -11.97
CA ALA A 120 -10.67 -3.21 -11.72
C ALA A 120 -11.55 -2.83 -12.91
N ALA A 121 -11.24 -1.71 -13.58
CA ALA A 121 -11.94 -1.29 -14.79
C ALA A 121 -11.70 -2.27 -15.95
N LEU A 122 -10.46 -2.70 -16.19
CA LEU A 122 -10.12 -3.67 -17.23
C LEU A 122 -10.77 -5.04 -17.01
N GLN A 123 -10.88 -5.51 -15.76
CA GLN A 123 -11.60 -6.73 -15.44
C GLN A 123 -13.09 -6.60 -15.77
N ASN A 124 -13.72 -5.49 -15.36
CA ASN A 124 -15.12 -5.22 -15.70
C ASN A 124 -15.40 -5.06 -17.21
N PHE A 125 -14.39 -4.73 -18.03
CA PHE A 125 -14.54 -4.65 -19.50
C PHE A 125 -14.37 -6.01 -20.20
N ASN A 126 -13.73 -6.99 -19.53
CA ASN A 126 -13.48 -8.32 -20.08
C ASN A 126 -14.50 -9.38 -19.62
N ASP A 127 -15.39 -9.02 -18.68
CA ASP A 127 -16.56 -9.79 -18.23
C ASP A 127 -17.83 -9.35 -18.98
#